data_AF-A0A942ACY2-F1
#
_entry.id   AF-A0A942ACY2-F1
#
_cell.length_a   1.000
_cell.length_b   1.000
_cell.length_c   1.000
_cell.angle_alpha   90.00
_cell.angle_beta   90.00
_cell.angle_gamma   90.00
#
_symmetry.space_group_name_H-M   'P 1'
#
loop_
_entity.id
_entity.type
_entity.pdbx_description
1 polymer ?
#
loop_
_entity_poly.entity_id
_entity_poly.type
_entity_poly.pdbx_seq_one_letter_code
_entity_poly.pdbx_strand_id
1 'polypeptide(L)' 'MPRAKNAVAARARRKKVLKQTKGNFGARKNVWTVAKNTYEKGLTYAFRDRR' A
#
# COMPACT_ATOMS: atom_id res chain seq x y z
N MET A 1 -19.59 25.07 -13.29
CA MET A 1 -19.18 24.60 -11.95
C MET A 1 -17.85 23.84 -12.07
N PRO A 2 -16.76 24.25 -11.40
CA PRO A 2 -15.49 23.52 -11.50
C PRO A 2 -15.60 22.13 -10.87
N ARG A 3 -15.05 21.11 -11.53
CA ARG A 3 -15.04 19.72 -11.03
C ARG A 3 -13.69 19.43 -10.35
N ALA A 4 -13.71 19.12 -9.06
CA ALA A 4 -12.51 18.69 -8.35
C ALA A 4 -11.97 17.37 -8.92
N LYS A 5 -10.66 17.31 -9.23
CA LYS A 5 -9.99 16.10 -9.75
C LYS A 5 -8.94 15.63 -8.74
N ASN A 6 -9.00 14.35 -8.34
CA ASN A 6 -8.18 13.78 -7.26
C ASN A 6 -7.07 12.81 -7.74
N ALA A 7 -6.71 12.86 -9.02
CA ALA A 7 -5.80 11.89 -9.62
C ALA A 7 -4.40 11.88 -8.97
N VAL A 8 -3.84 13.06 -8.68
CA VAL A 8 -2.51 13.20 -8.07
C VAL A 8 -2.49 12.67 -6.64
N ALA A 9 -3.46 13.08 -5.82
CA ALA A 9 -3.60 12.63 -4.43
C ALA A 9 -3.82 11.11 -4.34
N ALA A 10 -4.61 10.53 -5.25
CA ALA A 10 -4.80 9.08 -5.32
C ALA A 10 -3.51 8.34 -5.69
N ARG A 11 -2.74 8.85 -6.66
CA ARG A 11 -1.46 8.27 -7.07
C ARG A 11 -0.43 8.30 -5.94
N ALA A 12 -0.33 9.42 -5.22
CA ALA A 12 0.60 9.58 -4.10
C ALA A 12 0.32 8.56 -2.98
N ARG A 13 -0.96 8.37 -2.62
CA ARG A 13 -1.37 7.38 -1.62
C ARG A 13 -0.95 5.95 -1.99
N ARG A 14 -1.17 5.55 -3.24
CA ARG A 14 -0.76 4.21 -3.72
C ARG A 14 0.76 4.03 -3.68
N LYS A 15 1.53 5.05 -4.10
CA LYS A 15 3.00 5.01 -4.06
C LYS A 15 3.55 4.88 -2.64
N LYS A 16 2.90 5.47 -1.62
CA LYS A 16 3.32 5.37 -0.22
C LYS A 16 3.36 3.92 0.26
N VAL A 17 2.28 3.16 0.02
CA VAL A 17 2.20 1.74 0.41
C VAL A 17 3.12 0.88 -0.44
N LEU A 18 3.19 1.11 -1.76
CA LEU A 18 4.11 0.37 -2.63
C LEU A 18 5.58 0.57 -2.23
N LYS A 19 5.92 1.74 -1.65
CA LYS A 19 7.25 1.99 -1.09
C LYS A 19 7.50 1.14 0.16
N GLN A 20 6.48 0.91 0.99
CA GLN A 20 6.58 0.10 2.21
C GLN A 20 6.59 -1.40 1.91
N THR A 21 5.94 -1.85 0.84
CA THR A 21 5.94 -3.26 0.42
C THR A 21 7.10 -3.62 -0.53
N LYS A 22 8.09 -2.73 -0.69
CA LYS A 22 9.31 -3.02 -1.45
C LYS A 22 10.03 -4.21 -0.81
N GLY A 23 10.42 -5.18 -1.64
CA GLY A 23 11.06 -6.42 -1.19
C GLY A 23 10.11 -7.61 -1.08
N ASN A 24 8.78 -7.39 -1.06
CA ASN A 24 7.83 -8.49 -1.08
C ASN A 24 7.90 -9.28 -2.40
N PHE A 25 7.68 -10.60 -2.31
CA PHE A 25 7.77 -11.51 -3.46
C PHE A 25 6.64 -11.28 -4.49
N GLY A 26 6.98 -11.41 -5.78
CA GLY A 26 6.02 -11.39 -6.89
C GLY A 26 5.20 -10.09 -7.00
N ALA A 27 3.88 -10.24 -7.17
CA ALA A 27 2.97 -9.11 -7.38
C ALA A 27 2.79 -8.20 -6.14
N ARG A 28 3.20 -8.66 -4.95
CA ARG A 28 3.00 -7.96 -3.66
C ARG A 28 3.83 -6.66 -3.54
N LYS A 29 4.86 -6.48 -4.37
CA LYS A 29 5.67 -5.24 -4.45
C LYS A 29 5.23 -4.25 -5.52
N ASN A 30 4.48 -4.69 -6.54
CA ASN A 30 4.22 -3.91 -7.75
C ASN A 30 2.73 -3.61 -7.99
N VAL A 31 1.83 -4.51 -7.58
CA VAL A 31 0.39 -4.40 -7.84
C VAL A 31 -0.32 -3.84 -6.62
N TRP A 32 -0.95 -2.66 -6.74
CA TRP A 32 -1.59 -1.95 -5.64
C TRP A 32 -2.62 -2.80 -4.86
N THR A 33 -3.51 -3.49 -5.57
CA THR A 33 -4.58 -4.29 -4.96
C THR A 33 -4.06 -5.45 -4.14
N VAL A 34 -2.93 -6.04 -4.54
CA VAL A 34 -2.27 -7.14 -3.84
C VAL A 34 -1.38 -6.61 -2.71
N ALA A 35 -0.67 -5.51 -2.96
CA ALA A 35 0.22 -4.87 -2.00
C ALA A 35 -0.53 -4.39 -0.76
N LYS A 36 -1.71 -3.77 -0.91
CA LYS A 36 -2.50 -3.29 0.24
C LYS A 36 -2.88 -4.43 1.19
N ASN A 37 -3.33 -5.58 0.65
CA ASN A 37 -3.76 -6.72 1.47
C ASN A 37 -2.57 -7.32 2.23
N THR A 38 -1.41 -7.40 1.57
CA THR A 38 -0.18 -7.89 2.19
C THR A 38 0.30 -6.94 3.28
N TYR A 39 0.25 -5.63 3.02
CA TYR A 39 0.64 -4.60 3.98
C TYR A 39 -0.21 -4.67 5.24
N GLU A 40 -1.54 -4.69 5.11
CA GLU A 40 -2.48 -4.78 6.23
C GLU A 40 -2.24 -6.02 7.09
N LYS A 41 -2.07 -7.20 6.47
CA LYS A 41 -1.75 -8.44 7.19
C LYS A 41 -0.36 -8.40 7.83
N GLY A 42 0.62 -7.77 7.18
CA GLY A 42 1.95 -7.59 7.75
C GLY A 42 1.95 -6.75 9.03
N LEU A 43 1.09 -5.73 9.10
CA LEU A 43 0.95 -4.91 10.30
C LEU A 43 0.39 -5.68 11.50
N THR A 44 -0.54 -6.61 11.27
CA THR A 44 -1.08 -7.44 12.37
C THR A 44 -0.02 -8.39 12.91
N TYR A 45 0.80 -8.99 12.03
CA TYR A 45 1.95 -9.79 12.44
C TYR A 45 2.97 -8.95 13.21
N ALA A 46 3.32 -7.77 12.71
CA ALA A 46 4.25 -6.87 13.39
C ALA A 46 3.76 -6.41 14.78
N PHE A 47 2.44 -6.27 14.97
CA PHE A 47 1.90 -5.98 16.30
C PHE A 47 1.94 -7.21 17.22
N ARG A 48 1.54 -8.37 16.71
CA ARG A 48 1.56 -9.65 17.44
C ARG A 48 2.97 -10.01 17.92
N ASP A 49 3.97 -9.91 17.04
CA ASP A 49 5.35 -10.35 17.29
C ASP A 49 6.17 -9.35 18.12
N ARG A 50 5.62 -8.16 18.40
CA ARG A 50 6.23 -7.19 19.32
C ARG A 50 5.93 -7.47 20.80
N ARG A 51 4.98 -8.36 21.09
CA ARG A 51 4.62 -8.78 22.45
C ARG A 51 5.38 -10.04 22.82
#